data_AF-A0A7X2PEZ8-F1
#
_entry.id   AF-A0A7X2PEZ8-F1
#
_cell.length_a   1.000
_cell.length_b   1.000
_cell.length_c   1.000
_cell.angle_alpha   90.00
_cell.angle_beta   90.00
_cell.angle_gamma   90.00
#
_symmetry.space_group_name_H-M   'P 1'
#
loop_
_entity.id
_entity.type
_entity.pdbx_description
1 polymer ?
#
loop_
_entity_poly.entity_id
_entity_poly.type
_entity_poly.pdbx_seq_one_letter_code
_entity_poly.pdbx_strand_id
1 'polypeptide(L)'
;MRKLPLFVLGCAAVAAVVLWQRAEQQYSQARQRVAALEAELSRVPRSPAPLPSAGPAATDAAPPPETKIVRVPTGADAAEYIKIIEELRGRVAALDREIGVAREEAERAEVKAETESGGRGKLAAQVEDLKEDLQVARRISTALEAELRVKSDRLVQAETAGKLATERQTRAESAVRGPAAMSREIEDLNRRREVLVTSLQRRYREVTDTFRAISLNLQNREQSGSGVQAGDLSRVQSSIQQADDDMRQLQGLNARIAQLTRSP
;
A
#
# COMPACT_ATOMS: atom_id res chain seq x y z
N MET A 1 -20.14 -21.67 -5.47
CA MET A 1 -18.91 -21.65 -4.64
C MET A 1 -18.08 -20.36 -4.79
N ARG A 2 -18.69 -19.15 -4.80
CA ARG A 2 -17.98 -17.87 -5.06
C ARG A 2 -17.84 -16.91 -3.85
N LYS A 3 -18.33 -17.30 -2.66
CA LYS A 3 -18.36 -16.43 -1.46
C LYS A 3 -17.15 -16.58 -0.50
N LEU A 4 -16.31 -17.59 -0.71
CA LEU A 4 -15.10 -17.80 0.10
C LEU A 4 -14.03 -16.70 0.00
N PRO A 5 -13.74 -16.06 -1.17
CA PRO A 5 -12.64 -15.09 -1.24
C PRO A 5 -12.92 -13.78 -0.50
N LEU A 6 -14.19 -13.37 -0.39
CA LEU A 6 -14.58 -12.14 0.32
C LEU A 6 -14.41 -12.26 1.84
N PHE A 7 -14.63 -13.45 2.40
CA PHE A 7 -14.48 -13.67 3.84
C PHE A 7 -13.00 -13.65 4.28
N VAL A 8 -12.11 -14.23 3.48
CA VAL A 8 -10.67 -14.25 3.77
C VAL A 8 -10.09 -12.83 3.72
N LEU A 9 -10.53 -12.02 2.76
CA LEU A 9 -10.08 -10.63 2.60
C LEU A 9 -10.60 -9.73 3.75
N GLY A 10 -11.83 -9.96 4.22
CA GLY A 10 -12.37 -9.30 5.41
C GLY A 10 -11.59 -9.65 6.69
N CYS A 11 -11.27 -10.92 6.91
CA CYS A 11 -10.48 -11.35 8.07
C CYS A 11 -9.05 -10.77 8.06
N ALA A 12 -8.42 -10.66 6.89
CA ALA A 12 -7.10 -10.07 6.76
C ALA A 12 -7.10 -8.56 7.09
N ALA A 13 -8.13 -7.82 6.65
CA ALA A 13 -8.27 -6.40 6.98
C ALA A 13 -8.47 -6.18 8.49
N VAL A 14 -9.30 -7.00 9.13
CA VAL A 14 -9.51 -6.92 10.59
C VAL A 14 -8.22 -7.25 11.35
N ALA A 15 -7.47 -8.27 10.92
CA ALA A 15 -6.19 -8.61 11.52
C ALA A 15 -5.16 -7.48 11.40
N ALA A 16 -5.11 -6.80 10.24
CA ALA A 16 -4.23 -5.65 10.03
C ALA A 16 -4.59 -4.48 10.97
N VAL A 17 -5.88 -4.18 11.15
CA VAL A 17 -6.33 -3.13 12.08
C VAL A 17 -5.98 -3.45 13.53
N VAL A 18 -6.14 -4.70 13.95
CA VAL A 18 -5.79 -5.14 15.32
C VAL A 18 -4.28 -5.07 15.56
N LEU A 19 -3.46 -5.45 14.57
CA LEU A 19 -2.01 -5.33 14.66
C LEU A 19 -1.56 -3.87 14.71
N TRP A 20 -2.19 -3.00 13.92
CA TRP A 20 -1.91 -1.56 13.95
C TRP A 20 -2.27 -0.93 15.31
N GLN A 21 -3.44 -1.24 15.87
CA GLN A 21 -3.81 -0.77 17.21
C GLN A 21 -2.85 -1.25 18.29
N ARG A 22 -2.35 -2.49 18.22
CA ARG A 22 -1.36 -2.99 19.17
C ARG A 22 -0.01 -2.26 19.03
N ALA A 23 0.41 -1.96 17.81
CA ALA A 23 1.62 -1.18 17.56
C ALA A 23 1.49 0.25 18.11
N GLU A 24 0.33 0.90 17.90
CA GLU A 24 0.01 2.23 18.43
C GLU A 24 0.07 2.24 19.97
N GLN A 25 -0.50 1.21 20.61
CA GLN A 25 -0.46 1.06 22.07
C GLN A 25 0.98 0.92 22.59
N GLN A 26 1.81 0.08 21.96
CA GLN A 26 3.21 -0.06 22.35
C GLN A 26 3.99 1.25 22.18
N TYR A 27 3.73 1.99 21.10
CA TYR A 27 4.37 3.27 20.83
C TYR A 27 3.99 4.33 21.88
N SER A 28 2.72 4.36 22.30
CA SER A 28 2.26 5.26 23.37
C SER A 28 2.91 4.94 24.73
N GLN A 29 3.08 3.67 25.07
CA GLN A 29 3.75 3.24 26.30
C GLN A 29 5.24 3.59 26.28
N ALA A 30 5.92 3.41 25.13
CA ALA A 30 7.31 3.80 24.97
C ALA A 30 7.49 5.32 25.16
N ARG A 31 6.61 6.14 24.57
CA ARG A 31 6.63 7.60 24.78
C ARG A 31 6.42 8.01 26.23
N GLN A 32 5.50 7.35 26.93
CA GLN A 32 5.26 7.62 28.35
C GLN A 32 6.48 7.28 29.21
N ARG A 33 7.20 6.19 28.90
CA ARG A 33 8.44 5.84 29.61
C ARG A 33 9.56 6.83 29.36
N VAL A 34 9.73 7.30 28.13
CA VAL A 34 10.72 8.35 27.82
C VAL A 34 10.39 9.64 28.56
N ALA A 35 9.13 10.08 28.52
CA ALA A 35 8.69 11.27 29.26
C ALA A 35 8.86 11.13 30.78
N ALA A 36 8.64 9.94 31.35
CA ALA A 36 8.88 9.67 32.75
C ALA A 36 10.37 9.71 33.10
N LEU A 37 11.23 9.13 32.26
CA LEU A 37 12.69 9.17 32.45
C LEU A 37 13.24 10.60 32.29
N GLU A 38 12.71 11.40 31.36
CA GLU A 38 13.06 12.82 31.22
C GLU A 38 12.60 13.64 32.44
N ALA A 39 11.43 13.32 33.00
CA ALA A 39 10.94 13.93 34.24
C ALA A 39 11.80 13.53 35.46
N GLU A 40 12.32 12.30 35.51
CA GLU A 40 13.28 11.86 36.53
C GLU A 40 14.65 12.54 36.37
N LEU A 41 15.15 12.66 35.14
CA LEU A 41 16.42 13.35 34.84
C LEU A 41 16.37 14.85 35.15
N SER A 42 15.21 15.49 34.96
CA SER A 42 15.01 16.89 35.34
C SER A 42 14.76 17.10 36.83
N ARG A 43 14.37 16.05 37.57
CA ARG A 43 14.25 16.05 39.04
C ARG A 43 15.55 15.78 39.76
N VAL A 44 16.56 15.20 39.13
CA VAL A 44 17.92 15.18 39.68
C VAL A 44 18.49 16.59 39.51
N PRO A 45 18.57 17.42 40.58
CA PRO A 45 19.21 18.71 40.44
C PRO A 45 20.65 18.46 39.99
N ARG A 46 21.01 18.96 38.80
CA ARG A 46 22.39 19.26 38.45
C ARG A 46 22.86 20.25 39.51
N SER A 47 23.45 19.74 40.59
CA SER A 47 24.29 20.53 41.45
C SER A 47 25.53 20.83 40.61
N PRO A 48 25.75 22.08 40.15
CA PRO A 48 27.07 22.45 39.67
C PRO A 48 27.96 22.44 40.92
N ALA A 49 28.63 21.32 41.17
CA ALA A 49 29.82 21.37 41.99
C ALA A 49 30.79 22.32 41.27
N PRO A 50 31.16 23.48 41.85
CA PRO A 50 32.16 24.33 41.25
C PRO A 50 33.46 23.54 41.23
N LEU A 51 33.92 23.19 40.04
CA LEU A 51 35.29 22.74 39.82
C LEU A 51 36.21 23.87 40.32
N PRO A 52 37.10 23.62 41.30
CA PRO A 52 38.19 24.56 41.56
C PRO A 52 39.06 24.59 40.31
N SER A 53 39.14 25.78 39.71
CA SER A 53 40.10 26.10 38.66
C SER A 53 41.49 25.67 39.10
N ALA A 54 42.08 24.72 38.37
CA ALA A 54 43.51 24.44 38.43
C ALA A 54 44.28 25.71 38.06
N GLY A 55 44.73 26.43 39.08
CA GLY A 55 45.73 27.48 38.94
C GLY A 55 47.07 26.86 38.57
N PRO A 56 47.87 27.53 37.72
CA PRO A 56 49.18 27.03 37.31
C PRO A 56 50.10 26.92 38.52
N ALA A 57 50.88 25.85 38.51
CA ALA A 57 51.94 25.53 39.45
C ALA A 57 52.77 26.76 39.83
N ALA A 58 52.47 27.32 41.00
CA ALA A 58 53.44 28.03 41.80
C ALA A 58 54.08 26.98 42.70
N THR A 59 55.31 26.60 42.36
CA THR A 59 56.31 26.10 43.28
C THR A 59 56.36 27.02 44.50
N ASP A 60 55.59 26.69 45.53
CA ASP A 60 55.83 27.19 46.88
C ASP A 60 56.40 26.01 47.65
N ALA A 61 57.71 26.07 47.81
CA ALA A 61 58.47 25.14 48.62
C ALA A 61 57.87 25.16 50.02
N ALA A 62 57.27 24.04 50.43
CA ALA A 62 57.01 23.78 51.83
C ALA A 62 58.33 24.03 52.58
N PRO A 63 58.42 24.99 53.51
CA PRO A 63 59.58 25.06 54.36
C PRO A 63 59.67 23.71 55.09
N PRO A 64 60.88 23.14 55.24
CA PRO A 64 61.04 21.93 56.02
C PRO A 64 60.39 22.17 57.40
N PRO A 65 59.78 21.16 58.03
CA PRO A 65 59.28 21.34 59.38
C PRO A 65 60.45 21.85 60.21
N GLU A 66 60.38 23.12 60.62
CA GLU A 66 61.22 23.63 61.70
C GLU A 66 60.89 22.73 62.87
N THR A 67 61.71 21.70 63.03
CA THR A 67 61.92 21.01 64.29
C THR A 67 62.43 22.10 65.21
N LYS A 68 61.50 22.82 65.83
CA LYS A 68 61.76 23.67 66.96
C LYS A 68 62.17 22.71 68.06
N ILE A 69 63.44 22.30 68.03
CA ILE A 69 64.10 21.60 69.11
C ILE A 69 64.03 22.61 70.26
N VAL A 70 63.02 22.44 71.10
CA VAL A 70 62.91 23.14 72.37
C VAL A 70 64.14 22.69 73.16
N ARG A 71 65.19 23.52 73.12
CA ARG A 71 66.33 23.37 74.02
C ARG A 71 65.78 23.45 75.43
N VAL A 72 65.97 22.38 76.18
CA VAL A 72 65.71 22.30 77.62
C VAL A 72 66.48 23.45 78.29
N PRO A 73 65.81 24.45 78.90
CA PRO A 73 66.42 25.35 79.85
C PRO A 73 66.81 24.53 81.08
N THR A 74 68.10 24.45 81.37
CA THR A 74 68.63 23.96 82.64
C THR A 74 68.17 24.89 83.76
N GLY A 75 67.02 24.58 84.37
CA GLY A 75 66.49 25.30 85.53
C GLY A 75 64.96 25.39 85.67
N ALA A 76 64.17 24.69 84.86
CA ALA A 76 62.70 24.73 84.94
C ALA A 76 62.08 23.48 85.59
N ASP A 77 60.99 23.68 86.34
CA ASP A 77 60.26 22.69 87.14
C ASP A 77 59.90 21.42 86.34
N ALA A 78 60.38 20.26 86.78
CA ALA A 78 60.11 18.96 86.15
C ALA A 78 58.61 18.64 86.02
N ALA A 79 57.78 19.23 86.87
CA ALA A 79 56.33 19.07 86.85
C ALA A 79 55.65 19.74 85.64
N GLU A 80 56.18 20.85 85.12
CA GLU A 80 55.61 21.53 83.94
C GLU A 80 55.88 20.74 82.65
N TYR A 81 57.04 20.11 82.53
CA TYR A 81 57.37 19.25 81.39
C TYR A 81 56.49 18.02 81.30
N ILE A 82 56.15 17.41 82.44
CA ILE A 82 55.25 16.25 82.47
C ILE A 82 53.86 16.65 81.94
N LYS A 83 53.34 17.81 82.35
CA LYS A 83 52.05 18.34 81.84
C LYS A 83 52.09 18.58 80.33
N ILE A 84 53.17 19.17 79.81
CA ILE A 84 53.33 19.40 78.36
C ILE A 84 53.40 18.07 77.59
N ILE A 85 54.10 17.07 78.12
CA ILE A 85 54.18 15.74 77.52
C ILE A 85 52.79 15.07 77.49
N GLU A 86 52.01 15.18 78.57
CA GLU A 86 50.64 14.66 78.62
C GLU A 86 49.71 15.39 77.63
N GLU A 87 49.81 16.71 77.52
CA GLU A 87 49.06 17.50 76.55
C GLU A 87 49.43 17.14 75.11
N LEU A 88 50.72 16.99 74.81
CA LEU A 88 51.19 16.54 73.49
C LEU A 88 50.73 15.13 73.18
N ARG A 89 50.77 14.20 74.14
CA ARG A 89 50.21 12.85 73.97
C ARG A 89 48.71 12.87 73.71
N GLY A 90 47.97 13.75 74.39
CA GLY A 90 46.55 13.98 74.15
C GLY A 90 46.28 14.50 72.73
N ARG A 91 47.08 15.46 72.26
CA ARG A 91 47.00 15.99 70.88
C ARG A 91 47.35 14.94 69.82
N VAL A 92 48.41 14.16 70.03
CA VAL A 92 48.78 13.06 69.12
C VAL A 92 47.64 12.04 69.03
N ALA A 93 47.08 11.63 70.17
CA ALA A 93 45.95 10.69 70.18
C ALA A 93 44.67 11.28 69.53
N ALA A 94 44.44 12.59 69.60
CA ALA A 94 43.34 13.25 68.91
C ALA A 94 43.57 13.30 67.39
N LEU A 95 44.77 13.70 66.95
CA LEU A 95 45.16 13.70 65.55
C LEU A 95 45.11 12.29 64.93
N ASP A 96 45.53 11.26 65.66
CA ASP A 96 45.45 9.87 65.19
C ASP A 96 44.00 9.44 64.96
N ARG A 97 43.06 9.88 65.82
CA ARG A 97 41.62 9.63 65.62
C ARG A 97 41.08 10.41 64.42
N GLU A 98 41.45 11.68 64.26
CA GLU A 98 41.03 12.50 63.12
C GLU A 98 41.56 11.93 61.79
N ILE A 99 42.82 11.48 61.76
CA ILE A 99 43.41 10.79 60.60
C ILE A 99 42.66 9.48 60.32
N GLY A 100 42.26 8.73 61.36
CA GLY A 100 41.43 7.54 61.22
C GLY A 100 40.09 7.83 60.55
N VAL A 101 39.36 8.83 61.06
CA VAL A 101 38.06 9.26 60.49
C VAL A 101 38.23 9.76 59.05
N ALA A 102 39.23 10.60 58.78
CA ALA A 102 39.49 11.11 57.45
C ALA A 102 39.84 10.00 56.45
N ARG A 103 40.57 8.95 56.88
CA ARG A 103 40.86 7.77 56.04
C ARG A 103 39.61 6.96 55.74
N GLU A 104 38.75 6.71 56.73
CA GLU A 104 37.48 6.02 56.50
C GLU A 104 36.55 6.81 55.57
N GLU A 105 36.51 8.12 55.70
CA GLU A 105 35.73 8.99 54.81
C GLU A 105 36.28 8.99 53.38
N ALA A 106 37.61 9.03 53.23
CA ALA A 106 38.27 8.92 51.93
C ALA A 106 37.96 7.57 51.26
N GLU A 107 38.07 6.45 51.99
CA GLU A 107 37.75 5.12 51.47
C GLU A 107 36.27 5.03 51.03
N ARG A 108 35.34 5.58 51.83
CA ARG A 108 33.92 5.65 51.45
C ARG A 108 33.68 6.52 50.22
N ALA A 109 34.42 7.61 50.07
CA ALA A 109 34.33 8.48 48.90
C ALA A 109 34.87 7.79 47.64
N GLU A 110 35.98 7.05 47.74
CA GLU A 110 36.55 6.26 46.66
C GLU A 110 35.58 5.17 46.20
N VAL A 111 35.01 4.38 47.12
CA VAL A 111 34.01 3.36 46.78
C VAL A 111 32.79 3.97 46.09
N LYS A 112 32.30 5.13 46.56
CA LYS A 112 31.19 5.84 45.89
C LYS A 112 31.59 6.29 44.48
N ALA A 113 32.77 6.89 44.32
CA ALA A 113 33.26 7.32 43.02
C ALA A 113 33.41 6.14 42.03
N GLU A 114 33.87 4.98 42.49
CA GLU A 114 33.93 3.76 41.68
C GLU A 114 32.54 3.26 41.27
N THR A 115 31.58 3.23 42.20
CA THR A 115 30.20 2.81 41.87
C THR A 115 29.51 3.75 40.89
N GLU A 116 29.70 5.07 41.04
CA GLU A 116 29.19 6.07 40.12
C GLU A 116 29.86 5.98 38.75
N SER A 117 31.18 5.80 38.70
CA SER A 117 31.94 5.61 37.46
C SER A 117 31.47 4.37 36.70
N GLY A 118 31.29 3.25 37.41
CA GLY A 118 30.72 2.03 36.85
C GLY A 118 29.28 2.21 36.36
N GLY A 119 28.46 2.97 37.09
CA GLY A 119 27.10 3.34 36.68
C GLY A 119 27.08 4.19 35.41
N ARG A 120 27.95 5.21 35.32
CA ARG A 120 28.11 6.04 34.12
C ARG A 120 28.57 5.23 32.92
N GLY A 121 29.49 4.27 33.10
CA GLY A 121 29.92 3.37 32.04
C GLY A 121 28.78 2.51 31.49
N LYS A 122 27.95 1.94 32.38
CA LYS A 122 26.76 1.16 31.97
C LYS A 122 25.74 2.01 31.22
N LEU A 123 25.45 3.21 31.71
CA LEU A 123 24.53 4.13 31.05
C LEU A 123 25.06 4.59 29.69
N ALA A 124 26.37 4.85 29.58
CA ALA A 124 26.99 5.21 28.30
C ALA A 124 26.88 4.08 27.28
N ALA A 125 27.10 2.82 27.71
CA ALA A 125 26.90 1.65 26.84
C ALA A 125 25.44 1.54 26.37
N GLN A 126 24.47 1.68 27.28
CA GLN A 126 23.03 1.65 26.92
C GLN A 126 22.65 2.78 25.95
N VAL A 127 23.22 3.98 26.12
CA VAL A 127 22.99 5.09 25.19
C VAL A 127 23.55 4.78 23.82
N GLU A 128 24.69 4.09 23.73
CA GLU A 128 25.27 3.71 22.44
C GLU A 128 24.48 2.59 21.76
N ASP A 129 24.07 1.56 22.51
CA ASP A 129 23.19 0.50 22.01
C ASP A 129 21.88 1.09 21.46
N LEU A 130 21.24 2.02 22.20
CA LEU A 130 20.02 2.68 21.75
C LEU A 130 20.23 3.56 20.52
N LYS A 131 21.40 4.17 20.35
CA LYS A 131 21.71 4.91 19.11
C LYS A 131 21.88 3.97 17.93
N GLU A 132 22.52 2.82 18.13
CA GLU A 132 22.67 1.81 17.09
C GLU A 132 21.30 1.28 16.66
N ASP A 133 20.44 0.90 17.62
CA ASP A 133 19.06 0.49 17.37
C ASP A 133 18.26 1.55 16.61
N LEU A 134 18.41 2.82 16.99
CA LEU A 134 17.76 3.94 16.32
C LEU A 134 18.26 4.09 14.88
N GLN A 135 19.56 3.94 14.63
CA GLN A 135 20.12 3.95 13.28
C GLN A 135 19.62 2.77 12.45
N VAL A 136 19.54 1.57 13.01
CA VAL A 136 18.99 0.39 12.35
C VAL A 136 17.51 0.61 12.01
N ALA A 137 16.71 1.09 12.96
CA ALA A 137 15.30 1.40 12.74
C ALA A 137 15.10 2.46 11.64
N ARG A 138 15.95 3.49 11.59
CA ARG A 138 15.93 4.49 10.50
C ARG A 138 16.23 3.86 9.15
N ARG A 139 17.25 3.00 9.05
CA ARG A 139 17.57 2.29 7.80
C ARG A 139 16.40 1.42 7.34
N ILE A 140 15.76 0.69 8.25
CA ILE A 140 14.57 -0.12 7.96
C ILE A 140 13.41 0.75 7.48
N SER A 141 13.13 1.87 8.15
CA SER A 141 12.09 2.83 7.72
C SER A 141 12.33 3.32 6.30
N THR A 142 13.57 3.74 6.00
CA THR A 142 13.90 4.21 4.64
C THR A 142 13.79 3.11 3.58
N ALA A 143 14.13 1.86 3.93
CA ALA A 143 13.99 0.73 3.02
C ALA A 143 12.51 0.39 2.76
N LEU A 144 11.66 0.40 3.81
CA LEU A 144 10.23 0.17 3.69
C LEU A 144 9.53 1.28 2.90
N GLU A 145 9.90 2.54 3.10
CA GLU A 145 9.40 3.67 2.30
C GLU A 145 9.76 3.53 0.82
N ALA A 146 10.99 3.12 0.52
CA ALA A 146 11.41 2.85 -0.86
C ALA A 146 10.63 1.68 -1.48
N GLU A 147 10.42 0.59 -0.73
CA GLU A 147 9.64 -0.56 -1.21
C GLU A 147 8.17 -0.19 -1.44
N LEU A 148 7.58 0.60 -0.55
CA LEU A 148 6.21 1.09 -0.69
C LEU A 148 6.05 1.98 -1.93
N ARG A 149 7.02 2.87 -2.21
CA ARG A 149 7.03 3.67 -3.44
C ARG A 149 7.08 2.79 -4.69
N VAL A 150 8.00 1.81 -4.73
CA VAL A 150 8.11 0.88 -5.86
C VAL A 150 6.83 0.06 -6.06
N LYS A 151 6.21 -0.41 -4.97
CA LYS A 151 4.93 -1.13 -5.05
C LYS A 151 3.79 -0.23 -5.51
N SER A 152 3.74 1.01 -5.05
CA SER A 152 2.77 2.02 -5.50
C SER A 152 2.91 2.28 -7.00
N ASP A 153 4.13 2.49 -7.51
CA ASP A 153 4.37 2.72 -8.93
C ASP A 153 3.97 1.50 -9.78
N ARG A 154 4.27 0.28 -9.31
CA ARG A 154 3.85 -0.96 -9.96
C ARG A 154 2.33 -1.11 -9.98
N LEU A 155 1.65 -0.71 -8.91
CA LEU A 155 0.19 -0.74 -8.84
C LEU A 155 -0.41 0.23 -9.85
N VAL A 156 0.09 1.46 -9.95
CA VAL A 156 -0.34 2.43 -10.95
C VAL A 156 -0.11 1.90 -12.37
N GLN A 157 1.05 1.31 -12.65
CA GLN A 157 1.32 0.68 -13.95
C GLN A 157 0.33 -0.45 -14.25
N ALA A 158 0.06 -1.33 -13.29
CA ALA A 158 -0.89 -2.42 -13.44
C ALA A 158 -2.32 -1.91 -13.68
N GLU A 159 -2.76 -0.86 -12.98
CA GLU A 159 -4.05 -0.22 -13.20
C GLU A 159 -4.15 0.42 -14.59
N THR A 160 -3.11 1.10 -15.04
CA THR A 160 -3.09 1.67 -16.42
C THR A 160 -3.12 0.59 -17.48
N ALA A 161 -2.39 -0.51 -17.29
CA ALA A 161 -2.41 -1.65 -18.20
C ALA A 161 -3.79 -2.34 -18.20
N GLY A 162 -4.42 -2.47 -17.04
CA GLY A 162 -5.78 -2.99 -16.89
C GLY A 162 -6.81 -2.12 -17.61
N LYS A 163 -6.76 -0.80 -17.44
CA LYS A 163 -7.64 0.14 -18.16
C LYS A 163 -7.47 0.03 -19.67
N LEU A 164 -6.22 0.03 -20.16
CA LEU A 164 -5.91 -0.11 -21.58
C LEU A 164 -6.38 -1.46 -22.14
N ALA A 165 -6.23 -2.55 -21.39
CA ALA A 165 -6.74 -3.87 -21.80
C ALA A 165 -8.27 -3.87 -21.91
N THR A 166 -8.96 -3.23 -20.96
CA THR A 166 -10.42 -3.11 -20.95
C THR A 166 -10.92 -2.26 -22.13
N GLU A 167 -10.24 -1.15 -22.44
CA GLU A 167 -10.52 -0.32 -23.62
C GLU A 167 -10.29 -1.09 -24.93
N ARG A 168 -9.19 -1.86 -25.02
CA ARG A 168 -8.93 -2.73 -26.17
C ARG A 168 -10.00 -3.80 -26.33
N GLN A 169 -10.42 -4.41 -25.23
CA GLN A 169 -11.48 -5.43 -25.24
C GLN A 169 -12.81 -4.83 -25.69
N THR A 170 -13.24 -3.72 -25.11
CA THR A 170 -14.49 -3.05 -25.51
C THR A 170 -14.45 -2.59 -26.96
N ARG A 171 -13.31 -2.09 -27.44
CA ARG A 171 -13.11 -1.77 -28.86
C ARG A 171 -13.20 -3.00 -29.74
N ALA A 172 -12.55 -4.10 -29.38
CA ALA A 172 -12.64 -5.37 -30.11
C ALA A 172 -14.07 -5.93 -30.13
N GLU A 173 -14.77 -5.89 -29.00
CA GLU A 173 -16.18 -6.31 -28.91
C GLU A 173 -17.07 -5.44 -29.81
N SER A 174 -16.88 -4.12 -29.82
CA SER A 174 -17.61 -3.22 -30.71
C SER A 174 -17.29 -3.50 -32.19
N ALA A 175 -16.03 -3.78 -32.51
CA ALA A 175 -15.59 -4.12 -33.86
C ALA A 175 -16.14 -5.46 -34.36
N VAL A 176 -16.45 -6.41 -33.47
CA VAL A 176 -17.07 -7.69 -33.83
C VAL A 176 -18.60 -7.58 -33.91
N ARG A 177 -19.23 -6.80 -33.04
CA ARG A 177 -20.71 -6.67 -33.01
C ARG A 177 -21.28 -6.06 -34.28
N GLY A 178 -20.64 -5.05 -34.85
CA GLY A 178 -21.10 -4.40 -36.10
C GLY A 178 -21.21 -5.39 -37.27
N PRO A 179 -20.11 -6.03 -37.68
CA PRO A 179 -20.11 -7.02 -38.76
C PRO A 179 -21.02 -8.20 -38.50
N ALA A 180 -21.11 -8.70 -37.27
CA ALA A 180 -21.99 -9.82 -36.92
C ALA A 180 -23.48 -9.47 -37.07
N ALA A 181 -23.89 -8.25 -36.66
CA ALA A 181 -25.25 -7.78 -36.85
C ALA A 181 -25.57 -7.58 -38.34
N MET A 182 -24.64 -6.98 -39.08
CA MET A 182 -24.76 -6.76 -40.52
C MET A 182 -24.86 -8.07 -41.31
N SER A 183 -24.05 -9.09 -40.96
CA SER A 183 -24.13 -10.43 -41.58
C SER A 183 -25.51 -11.05 -41.39
N ARG A 184 -26.07 -10.96 -40.18
CA ARG A 184 -27.43 -11.47 -39.89
C ARG A 184 -28.51 -10.75 -40.69
N GLU A 185 -28.38 -9.43 -40.87
CA GLU A 185 -29.33 -8.65 -41.69
C GLU A 185 -29.25 -9.07 -43.17
N ILE A 186 -28.04 -9.28 -43.71
CA ILE A 186 -27.85 -9.75 -45.08
C ILE A 186 -28.42 -11.17 -45.27
N GLU A 187 -28.20 -12.07 -44.30
CA GLU A 187 -28.79 -13.42 -44.31
C GLU A 187 -30.33 -13.39 -44.31
N ASP A 188 -30.95 -12.56 -43.46
CA ASP A 188 -32.41 -12.42 -43.43
C ASP A 188 -32.96 -11.82 -44.73
N LEU A 189 -32.31 -10.80 -45.29
CA LEU A 189 -32.69 -10.23 -46.59
C LEU A 189 -32.56 -11.25 -47.72
N ASN A 190 -31.51 -12.07 -47.73
CA ASN A 190 -31.34 -13.14 -48.72
C ASN A 190 -32.42 -14.22 -48.57
N ARG A 191 -32.78 -14.60 -47.34
CA ARG A 191 -33.87 -15.55 -47.10
C ARG A 191 -35.22 -15.03 -47.61
N ARG A 192 -35.53 -13.75 -47.35
CA ARG A 192 -36.76 -13.10 -47.87
C ARG A 192 -36.75 -13.01 -49.39
N ARG A 193 -35.61 -12.66 -49.98
CA ARG A 193 -35.42 -12.65 -51.43
C ARG A 193 -35.66 -14.03 -52.03
N GLU A 194 -35.12 -15.08 -51.43
CA GLU A 194 -35.31 -16.45 -51.89
C GLU A 194 -36.78 -16.86 -51.88
N VAL A 195 -37.51 -16.57 -50.79
CA VAL A 195 -38.95 -16.80 -50.70
C VAL A 195 -39.73 -16.10 -51.81
N LEU A 196 -39.41 -14.82 -52.08
CA LEU A 196 -40.05 -14.06 -53.16
C LEU A 196 -39.70 -14.61 -54.55
N VAL A 197 -38.46 -15.02 -54.79
CA VAL A 197 -38.06 -15.66 -56.05
C VAL A 197 -38.80 -16.97 -56.27
N THR A 198 -38.90 -17.82 -55.23
CA THR A 198 -39.68 -19.07 -55.32
C THR A 198 -41.16 -18.80 -55.56
N SER A 199 -41.73 -17.79 -54.90
CA SER A 199 -43.11 -17.33 -55.14
C SER A 199 -43.31 -16.91 -56.59
N LEU A 200 -42.42 -16.07 -57.13
CA LEU A 200 -42.44 -15.61 -58.52
C LEU A 200 -42.35 -16.77 -59.51
N GLN A 201 -41.44 -17.72 -59.28
CA GLN A 201 -41.33 -18.92 -60.11
C GLN A 201 -42.62 -19.74 -60.12
N ARG A 202 -43.26 -19.89 -58.96
CA ARG A 202 -44.56 -20.58 -58.85
C ARG A 202 -45.65 -19.82 -59.60
N ARG A 203 -45.78 -18.51 -59.42
CA ARG A 203 -46.77 -17.68 -60.13
C ARG A 203 -46.56 -17.72 -61.65
N TYR A 204 -45.32 -17.68 -62.13
CA TYR A 204 -45.01 -17.82 -63.55
C TYR A 204 -45.41 -19.18 -64.12
N ARG A 205 -45.21 -20.27 -63.36
CA ARG A 205 -45.73 -21.60 -63.75
C ARG A 205 -47.25 -21.61 -63.79
N GLU A 206 -47.92 -21.07 -62.77
CA GLU A 206 -49.38 -20.97 -62.71
C GLU A 206 -49.95 -20.16 -63.90
N VAL A 207 -49.32 -19.04 -64.26
CA VAL A 207 -49.66 -18.25 -65.47
C VAL A 207 -49.50 -19.11 -66.73
N THR A 208 -48.37 -19.80 -66.86
CA THR A 208 -48.06 -20.64 -68.03
C THR A 208 -49.05 -21.80 -68.17
N ASP A 209 -49.36 -22.48 -67.07
CA ASP A 209 -50.32 -23.59 -67.01
C ASP A 209 -51.72 -23.10 -67.36
N THR A 210 -52.12 -21.92 -66.88
CA THR A 210 -53.42 -21.32 -67.20
C THR A 210 -53.49 -20.92 -68.67
N PHE A 211 -52.43 -20.32 -69.23
CA PHE A 211 -52.37 -20.01 -70.67
C PHE A 211 -52.44 -21.27 -71.53
N ARG A 212 -51.76 -22.35 -71.12
CA ARG A 212 -51.81 -23.65 -71.81
C ARG A 212 -53.21 -24.25 -71.75
N ALA A 213 -53.87 -24.20 -70.59
CA ALA A 213 -55.26 -24.65 -70.43
C ALA A 213 -56.22 -23.84 -71.31
N ILE A 214 -56.09 -22.51 -71.34
CA ILE A 214 -56.87 -21.62 -72.22
C ILE A 214 -56.66 -21.99 -73.69
N SER A 215 -55.40 -22.22 -74.10
CA SER A 215 -55.05 -22.57 -75.48
C SER A 215 -55.63 -23.93 -75.90
N LEU A 216 -55.54 -24.94 -75.03
CA LEU A 216 -56.13 -26.25 -75.27
C LEU A 216 -57.67 -26.19 -75.32
N ASN A 217 -58.29 -25.39 -74.46
CA ASN A 217 -59.74 -25.17 -74.47
C ASN A 217 -60.22 -24.45 -75.74
N LEU A 218 -59.43 -23.50 -76.25
CA LEU A 218 -59.69 -22.86 -77.54
C LEU A 218 -59.57 -23.83 -78.72
N GLN A 219 -58.60 -24.75 -78.67
CA GLN A 219 -58.37 -25.76 -79.71
C GLN A 219 -59.44 -26.88 -79.68
N ASN A 220 -59.93 -27.25 -78.50
CA ASN A 220 -60.99 -28.25 -78.31
C ASN A 220 -62.42 -27.69 -78.47
N ARG A 221 -62.57 -26.42 -78.88
CA ARG A 221 -63.85 -25.71 -79.02
C ARG A 221 -64.78 -26.29 -80.09
N GLU A 222 -64.30 -27.23 -80.91
CA GLU A 222 -65.15 -28.01 -81.82
C GLU A 222 -66.03 -29.05 -81.09
N GLN A 223 -65.74 -29.38 -79.82
CA GLN A 223 -66.58 -30.23 -78.98
C GLN A 223 -67.45 -29.36 -78.05
N SER A 224 -68.74 -29.35 -78.33
CA SER A 224 -69.78 -28.56 -77.68
C SER A 224 -69.74 -28.60 -76.14
N GLY A 225 -69.42 -27.46 -75.50
CA GLY A 225 -69.73 -27.21 -74.08
C GLY A 225 -68.65 -26.53 -73.22
N SER A 226 -67.37 -26.56 -73.61
CA SER A 226 -66.28 -26.02 -72.78
C SER A 226 -65.65 -24.76 -73.38
N GLY A 227 -66.34 -23.63 -73.27
CA GLY A 227 -65.77 -22.32 -73.61
C GLY A 227 -64.78 -21.85 -72.53
N VAL A 228 -63.81 -21.01 -72.92
CA VAL A 228 -62.90 -20.29 -72.00
C VAL A 228 -63.75 -19.61 -70.92
N GLN A 229 -63.60 -20.01 -69.66
CA GLN A 229 -64.35 -19.40 -68.56
C GLN A 229 -63.79 -18.00 -68.31
N ALA A 230 -64.66 -17.00 -68.17
CA ALA A 230 -64.25 -15.62 -67.85
C ALA A 230 -63.38 -15.54 -66.57
N GLY A 231 -63.46 -16.54 -65.69
CA GLY A 231 -62.62 -16.68 -64.50
C GLY A 231 -61.14 -16.98 -64.80
N ASP A 232 -60.79 -17.60 -65.93
CA ASP A 232 -59.40 -17.98 -66.22
C ASP A 232 -58.54 -16.76 -66.57
N LEU A 233 -59.09 -15.81 -67.33
CA LEU A 233 -58.45 -14.52 -67.61
C LEU A 233 -58.27 -13.69 -66.33
N SER A 234 -59.29 -13.68 -65.45
CA SER A 234 -59.19 -13.00 -64.16
C SER A 234 -58.12 -13.61 -63.25
N ARG A 235 -57.93 -14.94 -63.28
CA ARG A 235 -56.87 -15.63 -62.54
C ARG A 235 -55.48 -15.27 -63.07
N VAL A 236 -55.30 -15.23 -64.39
CA VAL A 236 -54.03 -14.78 -65.01
C VAL A 236 -53.74 -13.32 -64.66
N GLN A 237 -54.73 -12.44 -64.73
CA GLN A 237 -54.53 -11.04 -64.38
C GLN A 237 -54.15 -10.88 -62.90
N SER A 238 -54.79 -11.63 -61.99
CA SER A 238 -54.46 -11.61 -60.57
C SER A 238 -53.05 -12.16 -60.28
N SER A 239 -52.61 -13.22 -60.96
CA SER A 239 -51.27 -13.78 -60.75
C SER A 239 -50.16 -12.90 -61.32
N ILE A 240 -50.42 -12.20 -62.44
CA ILE A 240 -49.52 -11.17 -62.97
C ILE A 240 -49.41 -9.98 -62.01
N GLN A 241 -50.54 -9.47 -61.50
CA GLN A 241 -50.54 -8.35 -60.55
C GLN A 241 -49.71 -8.68 -59.30
N GLN A 242 -49.87 -9.90 -58.77
CA GLN A 242 -49.11 -10.37 -57.62
C GLN A 242 -47.63 -10.61 -57.95
N ALA A 243 -47.30 -11.05 -59.17
CA ALA A 243 -45.91 -11.19 -59.61
C ALA A 243 -45.22 -9.84 -59.76
N ASP A 244 -45.93 -8.80 -60.23
CA ASP A 244 -45.43 -7.43 -60.29
C ASP A 244 -45.18 -6.85 -58.90
N ASP A 245 -46.07 -7.12 -57.94
CA ASP A 245 -45.89 -6.72 -56.55
C ASP A 245 -44.67 -7.43 -55.92
N ASP A 246 -44.51 -8.73 -56.13
CA ASP A 246 -43.32 -9.49 -55.70
C ASP A 246 -42.03 -8.94 -56.35
N MET A 247 -42.07 -8.57 -57.63
CA MET A 247 -40.93 -7.97 -58.34
C MET A 247 -40.52 -6.63 -57.75
N ARG A 248 -41.49 -5.76 -57.42
CA ARG A 248 -41.22 -4.48 -56.75
C ARG A 248 -40.60 -4.70 -55.38
N GLN A 249 -41.10 -5.67 -54.61
CA GLN A 249 -40.52 -6.04 -53.32
C GLN A 249 -39.09 -6.58 -53.45
N LEU A 250 -38.83 -7.43 -54.45
CA LEU A 250 -37.49 -7.94 -54.76
C LEU A 250 -36.49 -6.84 -55.11
N GLN A 251 -36.90 -5.87 -55.93
CA GLN A 251 -36.07 -4.70 -56.27
C GLN A 251 -35.73 -3.88 -55.02
N GLY A 252 -36.71 -3.67 -54.14
CA GLY A 252 -36.49 -2.99 -52.85
C GLY A 252 -35.50 -3.73 -51.95
N LEU A 253 -35.61 -5.07 -51.84
CA LEU A 253 -34.67 -5.88 -51.06
C LEU A 253 -33.26 -5.85 -51.66
N ASN A 254 -33.13 -5.94 -52.99
CA ASN A 254 -31.83 -5.88 -53.66
C ASN A 254 -31.14 -4.52 -53.47
N ALA A 255 -31.88 -3.42 -53.55
CA ALA A 255 -31.35 -2.09 -53.27
C ALA A 255 -30.85 -1.98 -51.82
N ARG A 256 -31.59 -2.55 -50.86
CA ARG A 256 -31.23 -2.56 -49.45
C ARG A 256 -29.98 -3.41 -49.17
N ILE A 257 -29.88 -4.60 -49.77
CA ILE A 257 -28.67 -5.44 -49.71
C ILE A 257 -27.47 -4.68 -50.30
N ALA A 258 -27.65 -4.03 -51.45
CA ALA A 258 -26.58 -3.26 -52.11
C ALA A 258 -26.13 -2.02 -51.34
N GLN A 259 -27.02 -1.45 -50.50
CA GLN A 259 -26.70 -0.34 -49.61
C GLN A 259 -25.96 -0.81 -48.36
N LEU A 260 -26.38 -1.94 -47.78
CA LEU A 260 -25.67 -2.58 -46.67
C LEU A 260 -24.25 -2.94 -47.11
N THR A 261 -24.07 -3.68 -48.21
CA THR A 261 -22.72 -4.07 -48.67
C THR A 261 -21.80 -2.90 -49.06
N ARG A 262 -22.35 -1.72 -49.35
CA ARG A 262 -21.59 -0.49 -49.64
C ARG A 262 -21.31 0.38 -48.42
N SER A 263 -21.99 0.18 -47.29
CA SER A 263 -21.77 0.93 -46.06
C SER A 263 -20.94 0.07 -45.09
N PRO A 264 -19.60 0.08 -45.18
CA PRO A 264 -18.73 -0.56 -44.19
C PRO A 264 -18.80 0.14 -42.83
#